data_AF-A0A5C8NJI0-F1
#
_entry.id   AF-A0A5C8NJI0-F1
#
_cell.length_a   1.000
_cell.length_b   1.000
_cell.length_c   1.000
_cell.angle_alpha   90.00
_cell.angle_beta   90.00
_cell.angle_gamma   90.00
#
_symmetry.space_group_name_H-M   'P 1'
#
loop_
_entity.id
_entity.type
_entity.pdbx_description
1 polymer ?
#
loop_
_entity_poly.entity_id
_entity_poly.type
_entity_poly.pdbx_seq_one_letter_code
_entity_poly.pdbx_strand_id
1 'polypeptide(L)' 'MVRRLAAEGGPVACSRLYDGIGKSTASHHFKTLREAGIIERSSRDGQTFQRLRVDEVEEALPGVLTAIVAAARR' A
#
# COMPACT_ATOMS: atom_id res chain seq x y z
N MET A 1 5.73 0.78 -3.35
CA MET A 1 4.28 0.98 -3.12
C MET A 1 3.99 1.36 -1.67
N VAL A 2 4.34 0.54 -0.68
CA VAL A 2 4.07 0.79 0.75
C VAL A 2 4.57 2.16 1.22
N ARG A 3 5.82 2.54 0.92
CA ARG A 3 6.36 3.88 1.26
C ARG A 3 5.51 5.04 0.71
N ARG A 4 4.98 4.91 -0.51
CA ARG A 4 4.13 5.96 -1.12
C ARG A 4 2.78 6.04 -0.41
N LEU A 5 2.15 4.90 -0.14
CA LEU A 5 0.92 4.84 0.64
C LEU A 5 1.08 5.42 2.04
N ALA A 6 2.20 5.12 2.71
CA ALA A 6 2.53 5.65 4.02
C ALA A 6 2.75 7.18 4.00
N ALA A 7 3.31 7.73 2.91
CA ALA A 7 3.52 9.17 2.77
C ALA A 7 2.21 9.94 2.50
N GLU A 8 1.25 9.33 1.80
CA GLU A 8 -0.04 9.95 1.49
C GLU A 8 -1.01 9.92 2.67
N GLY A 9 -0.89 8.93 3.58
CA GLY A 9 -1.71 8.84 4.78
C GLY A 9 -3.20 8.52 4.53
N GLY A 10 -3.57 8.18 3.29
CA GLY A 10 -4.96 7.91 2.91
C GLY A 10 -5.09 7.05 1.65
N PRO A 11 -6.31 6.87 1.12
CA PRO A 11 -6.54 6.13 -0.12
C PRO A 11 -5.88 6.80 -1.33
N VAL A 12 -5.11 6.03 -2.09
CA VAL A 12 -4.38 6.50 -3.28
C VAL A 12 -4.82 5.72 -4.50
N ALA A 13 -5.09 6.42 -5.60
CA ALA A 13 -5.44 5.77 -6.87
C ALA A 13 -4.31 4.82 -7.31
N CYS A 14 -4.65 3.60 -7.75
CA CYS A 14 -3.68 2.59 -8.16
C CYS A 14 -2.64 3.13 -9.15
N SER A 15 -3.08 3.94 -10.11
CA SER A 15 -2.23 4.53 -11.15
C SER A 15 -1.09 5.40 -10.62
N ARG A 16 -1.19 5.95 -9.39
CA ARG A 16 -0.14 6.77 -8.77
C ARG A 16 0.90 5.93 -8.00
N LEU A 17 0.61 4.65 -7.77
CA LEU A 17 1.40 3.79 -6.89
C LEU A 17 2.45 2.95 -7.62
N TYR A 18 2.34 2.84 -8.95
CA TYR A 18 3.31 2.14 -9.79
C TYR A 18 3.80 3.10 -10.88
N ASP A 19 4.92 3.74 -10.63
CA ASP A 19 5.65 4.49 -11.65
C ASP A 19 7.02 3.83 -11.81
N GLY A 20 7.40 3.51 -13.04
CA GLY A 20 8.61 2.74 -13.37
C GLY A 20 8.45 1.22 -13.44
N ILE A 21 7.24 0.65 -13.31
CA ILE A 21 6.97 -0.78 -13.54
C ILE A 21 5.70 -0.98 -14.36
N GLY A 22 5.59 -2.14 -15.03
CA GLY A 22 4.40 -2.51 -15.79
C GLY A 22 3.17 -2.79 -14.92
N LYS A 23 1.98 -2.64 -15.51
CA LYS A 23 0.67 -2.85 -14.84
C LYS A 23 0.50 -4.27 -14.27
N SER A 24 1.02 -5.29 -14.95
CA SER A 24 0.99 -6.69 -14.49
C SER A 24 1.80 -6.88 -13.22
N THR A 25 3.04 -6.38 -13.20
CA THR A 25 3.93 -6.37 -12.03
C THR A 25 3.29 -5.62 -10.87
N ALA A 26 2.72 -4.44 -11.13
CA ALA A 26 2.02 -3.66 -10.11
C ALA A 26 0.84 -4.42 -9.51
N SER A 27 0.02 -5.05 -10.36
CA SER A 27 -1.13 -5.85 -9.93
C SER A 27 -0.71 -7.03 -9.06
N HIS A 28 0.42 -7.67 -9.38
CA HIS A 28 0.98 -8.74 -8.57
C HIS A 28 1.36 -8.23 -7.17
N HIS A 29 2.08 -7.12 -7.07
CA HIS A 29 2.42 -6.52 -5.77
C HIS A 29 1.19 -6.12 -4.94
N PHE A 30 0.17 -5.51 -5.56
CA PHE A 30 -1.06 -5.18 -4.84
C PHE A 30 -1.79 -6.43 -4.34
N LYS A 31 -1.79 -7.51 -5.13
CA LYS A 31 -2.36 -8.79 -4.70
C LYS A 31 -1.61 -9.31 -3.47
N THR A 32 -0.29 -9.41 -3.52
CA THR A 32 0.55 -9.87 -2.40
C THR A 32 0.33 -9.03 -1.13
N LEU A 33 0.33 -7.70 -1.25
CA LEU A 33 0.14 -6.81 -0.10
C LEU A 33 -1.26 -6.93 0.52
N ARG A 34 -2.29 -7.16 -0.29
CA ARG A 34 -3.66 -7.33 0.17
C ARG A 34 -3.86 -8.70 0.83
N GLU A 35 -3.25 -9.75 0.28
CA GLU A 35 -3.26 -11.10 0.87
C GLU A 35 -2.50 -11.14 2.20
N ALA A 36 -1.42 -10.37 2.33
CA ALA A 36 -0.71 -10.16 3.59
C ALA A 36 -1.46 -9.25 4.58
N GLY A 37 -2.64 -8.72 4.21
CA GLY A 37 -3.44 -7.86 5.07
C GLY A 37 -2.89 -6.44 5.28
N ILE A 38 -1.84 -6.05 4.56
CA ILE A 38 -1.15 -4.76 4.71
C ILE A 38 -1.94 -3.61 4.08
N ILE A 39 -2.61 -3.87 2.95
CA ILE A 39 -3.41 -2.87 2.25
C ILE A 39 -4.84 -3.35 2.04
N GLU A 40 -5.74 -2.41 1.86
CA GLU A 40 -7.09 -2.65 1.38
C GLU A 40 -7.35 -1.92 0.06
N ARG A 41 -8.33 -2.44 -0.69
CA ARG A 41 -8.78 -1.88 -1.96
C ARG A 41 -10.17 -1.29 -1.78
N SER A 42 -10.37 -0.08 -2.31
CA SER A 42 -11.70 0.50 -2.49
C SER A 42 -11.91 0.96 -3.93
N SER A 43 -13.17 1.09 -4.35
CA SER A 43 -13.54 1.65 -5.66
C SER A 43 -14.39 2.90 -5.43
N ARG A 44 -14.01 4.02 -6.04
CA ARG A 44 -14.76 5.28 -6.01
C ARG A 44 -14.80 5.85 -7.43
N ASP A 45 -15.99 6.19 -7.92
CA ASP A 45 -16.19 6.80 -9.25
C ASP A 45 -15.50 6.05 -10.41
N GLY A 46 -15.59 4.72 -10.39
CA GLY A 46 -14.95 3.85 -11.39
C GLY A 46 -13.43 3.73 -11.27
N GLN A 47 -12.80 4.43 -10.33
CA GLN A 47 -11.37 4.34 -10.05
C GLN A 47 -11.10 3.41 -8.86
N THR A 48 -10.00 2.67 -8.94
CA THR A 48 -9.55 1.82 -7.84
C THR A 48 -8.49 2.53 -7.01
N PHE A 49 -8.68 2.50 -5.69
CA PHE A 49 -7.79 3.06 -4.68
C PHE A 49 -7.22 1.95 -3.80
N GLN A 50 -6.02 2.18 -3.29
CA GLN A 50 -5.39 1.36 -2.25
C GLN A 50 -5.19 2.22 -1.00
N ARG A 51 -5.46 1.68 0.19
CA ARG A 51 -5.15 2.32 1.47
C ARG A 51 -4.27 1.38 2.30
N LEU A 52 -3.31 1.94 3.02
CA LEU A 52 -2.53 1.21 4.00
C LEU A 52 -3.33 1.03 5.29
N ARG A 53 -3.40 -0.20 5.81
CA ARG A 53 -4.11 -0.54 7.03
C ARG A 53 -3.24 -0.28 8.26
N VAL A 54 -2.82 0.98 8.42
CA VAL A 54 -1.82 1.39 9.42
C VAL A 54 -2.26 0.96 10.81
N ASP A 55 -3.47 1.34 11.21
CA ASP A 55 -3.99 1.10 12.54
C ASP A 55 -4.07 -0.40 12.83
N GLU A 56 -4.63 -1.18 11.90
CA GLU A 56 -4.80 -2.62 12.08
C GLU A 56 -3.46 -3.38 12.09
N VAL A 57 -2.49 -2.94 11.28
CA VAL A 57 -1.16 -3.56 11.24
C VAL A 57 -0.36 -3.22 12.49
N GLU A 58 -0.39 -1.97 12.95
CA GLU A 58 0.32 -1.53 14.16
C GLU A 58 -0.33 -2.08 15.44
N GLU A 59 -1.64 -2.34 15.45
CA GLU A 59 -2.32 -3.06 16.55
C GLU A 59 -1.86 -4.52 16.64
N ALA A 60 -1.78 -5.22 15.50
CA ALA A 60 -1.37 -6.63 15.47
C ALA A 60 0.14 -6.82 15.66
N LEU A 61 0.95 -5.91 15.11
CA LEU A 61 2.41 -5.98 15.06
C LEU A 61 3.03 -4.58 15.27
N PRO A 62 3.12 -4.10 16.53
CA PRO A 62 3.63 -2.77 16.83
C PRO A 62 5.04 -2.53 16.29
N GLY A 63 5.23 -1.41 15.61
CA GLY A 63 6.50 -0.92 15.06
C GLY A 63 6.92 -1.53 13.72
N VAL A 64 6.25 -2.58 13.23
CA VAL A 64 6.66 -3.28 12.00
C VAL A 64 6.49 -2.39 10.77
N LEU A 65 5.34 -1.73 10.64
CA LEU A 65 5.08 -0.92 9.46
C LEU A 65 6.02 0.29 9.42
N THR A 66 6.24 0.91 10.58
CA THR A 66 7.25 1.97 10.76
C THR A 66 8.65 1.50 10.35
N ALA A 67 9.09 0.32 10.80
CA ALA A 67 10.40 -0.23 10.45
C ALA A 67 10.54 -0.51 8.93
N ILE A 68 9.51 -1.09 8.31
CA ILE A 68 9.49 -1.36 6.85
C ILE A 68 9.57 -0.06 6.06
N VAL A 69 8.80 0.96 6.44
CA VAL A 69 8.81 2.26 5.74
C VAL A 69 10.16 2.96 5.91
N ALA A 70 10.77 2.90 7.09
CA ALA A 70 12.11 3.43 7.34
C ALA A 70 13.18 2.71 6.51
N ALA A 71 13.14 1.37 6.45
CA ALA A 71 14.05 0.58 5.63
C ALA A 71 13.91 0.89 4.13
N ALA A 72 12.68 1.05 3.64
CA ALA A 72 12.40 1.35 2.23
C ALA A 72 12.68 2.80 1.82
N ARG A 73 13.05 3.68 2.77
CA ARG A 73 13.53 5.05 2.50
C ARG A 73 15.03 5.11 2.27
N ARG A 74 15.77 4.05 2.63
CA ARG A 74 17.21 3.92 2.42
C ARG A 74 17.50 3.40 1.01
#